data_AF-A0A9D6M7J3-F1
#
_entry.id   AF-A0A9D6M7J3-F1
#
_cell.length_a   1.000
_cell.length_b   1.000
_cell.length_c   1.000
_cell.angle_alpha   90.00
_cell.angle_beta   90.00
_cell.angle_gamma   90.00
#
_symmetry.space_group_name_H-M   'P 1'
#
loop_
_entity.id
_entity.type
_entity.pdbx_description
1 polymer ?
#
loop_
_entity_poly.entity_id
_entity_poly.type
_entity_poly.pdbx_seq_one_letter_code
_entity_poly.pdbx_strand_id
1 'polypeptide(L)' 'GLGGRYPANLLIGQIASVRKRTQDVFQEADIRPLNNFGALEIVLVLTDFKPVNVAPILGTPAP' A
#
# COMPACT_ATOMS: atom_id res chain seq x y z
N GLY A 1 4.99 -2.55 -1.48
CA GLY A 1 5.74 -3.77 -1.84
C GLY A 1 5.00 -4.67 -2.82
N LEU A 2 3.90 -5.31 -2.42
CA LEU A 2 3.35 -6.47 -3.15
C LEU A 2 2.81 -6.18 -4.56
N GLY A 3 2.47 -4.93 -4.88
CA GLY A 3 2.09 -4.53 -6.23
C GLY A 3 3.27 -4.25 -7.18
N GLY A 4 4.52 -4.45 -6.75
CA GLY A 4 5.72 -4.24 -7.56
C GLY A 4 6.10 -2.77 -7.83
N ARG A 5 5.24 -1.81 -7.48
CA ARG A 5 5.44 -0.37 -7.80
C ARG A 5 6.09 0.48 -6.71
N TYR A 6 6.21 -0.07 -5.50
CA TYR A 6 6.81 0.62 -4.36
C TYR A 6 7.65 -0.38 -3.58
N PRO A 7 8.72 0.07 -2.89
CA PRO A 7 9.48 -0.80 -1.99
C PRO A 7 8.58 -1.42 -0.91
N ALA A 8 9.04 -2.53 -0.34
CA ALA A 8 8.39 -3.13 0.81
C ALA A 8 8.62 -2.28 2.06
N ASN A 9 7.76 -2.47 3.07
CA ASN A 9 7.94 -1.91 4.42
C ASN A 9 8.02 -0.37 4.51
N LEU A 10 7.44 0.35 3.55
CA LEU A 10 7.21 1.78 3.71
C LEU A 10 6.12 2.03 4.75
N LEU A 11 6.42 2.89 5.72
CA LEU A 11 5.47 3.30 6.74
C LEU A 11 4.42 4.23 6.11
N ILE A 12 3.14 3.86 6.20
CA ILE A 12 2.04 4.61 5.59
C ILE A 12 1.29 5.47 6.61
N GLY A 13 0.90 4.88 7.74
CA GLY A 13 0.02 5.53 8.70
C GLY A 13 -0.37 4.64 9.87
N GLN A 14 -1.29 5.15 10.68
CA GLN A 14 -1.92 4.43 11.79
C GLN A 14 -3.38 4.14 11.45
N ILE A 15 -3.90 3.00 11.91
CA ILE A 15 -5.32 2.67 11.77
C ILE A 15 -6.12 3.59 12.70
N ALA A 16 -7.00 4.41 12.11
CA ALA A 16 -7.90 5.29 12.84
C ALA A 16 -9.22 4.59 13.18
N SER A 17 -9.73 3.77 12.27
CA SER A 17 -10.96 3.00 12.45
C SER A 17 -10.91 1.72 11.61
N VAL A 18 -11.67 0.69 12.00
CA VAL A 18 -11.90 -0.51 11.19
C VAL A 18 -13.40 -0.74 11.09
N ARG A 19 -13.89 -0.83 9.85
CA ARG A 19 -15.27 -1.19 9.55
C ARG A 19 -15.33 -2.66 9.17
N LYS A 20 -16.04 -3.42 9.99
CA LYS A 20 -16.30 -4.85 9.77
C LYS A 20 -17.76 -5.15 10.06
N ARG A 21 -18.46 -5.77 9.12
CA ARG A 21 -19.80 -6.32 9.33
C ARG A 21 -19.76 -7.82 9.14
N THR A 22 -20.60 -8.53 9.88
CA THR A 22 -20.64 -10.01 9.89
C THR A 22 -20.92 -10.61 8.50
N GLN A 23 -21.57 -9.85 7.63
CA GLN A 23 -22.03 -10.29 6.32
C GLN A 23 -21.08 -9.88 5.18
N ASP A 24 -20.11 -9.02 5.47
CA ASP A 24 -19.22 -8.47 4.46
C ASP A 24 -18.07 -9.45 4.20
N VAL A 25 -17.78 -9.71 2.92
CA VAL A 25 -16.63 -10.51 2.50
C VAL A 25 -15.30 -9.74 2.60
N PHE A 26 -15.36 -8.44 2.84
CA PHE A 26 -14.20 -7.55 2.96
C PHE A 26 -14.27 -6.73 4.26
N GLN A 27 -13.11 -6.23 4.68
CA GLN A 27 -12.99 -5.27 5.79
C GLN A 27 -12.32 -4.00 5.25
N GLU A 28 -12.72 -2.86 5.79
CA GLU A 28 -12.18 -1.57 5.44
C GLU A 28 -11.56 -0.90 6.67
N ALA A 29 -10.46 -0.19 6.49
CA ALA A 29 -9.78 0.53 7.56
C ALA A 29 -9.51 1.96 7.12
N ASP A 30 -9.87 2.92 7.97
CA ASP A 30 -9.49 4.31 7.81
C ASP A 30 -8.05 4.48 8.31
N ILE A 31 -7.16 5.01 7.47
CA ILE A 31 -5.76 5.22 7.83
C ILE A 31 -5.50 6.71 8.05
N ARG A 32 -5.00 7.06 9.23
CA ARG A 32 -4.45 8.39 9.51
C ARG A 32 -2.98 8.41 9.07
N PRO A 33 -2.60 9.28 8.11
CA PRO A 33 -1.21 9.44 7.74
C PRO A 33 -0.36 9.92 8.92
N LEU A 34 0.90 9.50 8.97
CA LEU A 34 1.85 9.98 9.97
C LEU A 34 2.46 11.35 9.61
N ASN A 35 2.42 11.72 8.33
CA ASN A 35 3.02 12.94 7.83
C ASN A 35 1.94 13.98 7.51
N ASN A 36 2.22 15.26 7.77
CA ASN A 36 1.39 16.37 7.31
C ASN A 36 1.75 16.75 5.87
N PHE A 37 0.96 16.28 4.90
CA PHE A 37 1.19 16.57 3.48
C PHE A 37 0.96 18.04 3.10
N GLY A 38 0.33 18.85 3.95
CA GLY A 38 0.11 20.29 3.68
C GLY A 38 1.32 21.16 3.98
N ALA A 39 2.36 20.62 4.61
CA ALA A 39 3.55 21.36 5.04
C ALA A 39 4.83 20.54 4.80
N LEU A 40 5.01 20.05 3.58
CA LEU A 40 6.23 19.32 3.20
C LEU A 40 7.35 20.31 2.87
N GLU A 41 8.51 20.11 3.49
CA GLU A 41 9.72 20.90 3.20
C GLU A 41 10.76 20.07 2.43
N ILE A 42 10.94 18.81 2.81
CA ILE A 42 11.91 17.88 2.23
C ILE A 42 11.20 16.57 1.89
N VAL A 43 11.50 16.04 0.70
CA VAL A 43 10.98 14.75 0.23
C VAL A 43 12.10 13.86 -0.26
N LEU A 44 11.96 12.55 -0.04
CA LEU A 44 12.87 11.54 -0.57
C LEU A 44 12.20 10.81 -1.74
N VAL A 45 12.81 10.88 -2.91
CA VAL A 45 12.35 10.13 -4.10
C VAL A 45 13.12 8.82 -4.19
N LEU A 46 12.39 7.71 -4.08
CA LEU A 46 12.95 6.36 -4.20
C LEU A 46 12.79 5.88 -5.65
N THR A 47 13.89 5.84 -6.41
CA THR A 47 13.89 5.42 -7.82
C THR A 47 14.41 4.01 -8.03
N ASP A 48 15.29 3.54 -7.15
CA ASP A 48 15.90 2.20 -7.25
C ASP A 48 15.52 1.35 -6.02
N PHE A 49 14.74 0.31 -6.25
CA PHE A 49 14.36 -0.69 -5.26
C PHE A 49 14.07 -2.01 -5.98
N LYS A 50 14.23 -3.14 -5.27
CA LYS A 50 13.91 -4.46 -5.82
C LYS A 50 12.38 -4.68 -5.84
N PRO A 51 11.73 -4.77 -7.01
CA PRO A 51 10.30 -5.05 -7.08
C PRO A 51 9.99 -6.49 -6.71
N VAL A 52 8.79 -6.75 -6.20
CA VAL A 52 8.29 -8.13 -6.08
C VAL A 52 7.86 -8.65 -7.46
N ASN A 53 8.04 -9.95 -7.71
CA ASN A 53 7.49 -10.57 -8.91
C ASN A 53 5.96 -10.69 -8.79
N VAL A 54 5.24 -9.90 -9.59
CA VAL A 54 3.76 -9.87 -9.62
C VAL A 54 3.16 -10.76 -10.72
N ALA A 55 3.96 -11.43 -11.54
CA ALA A 55 3.45 -12.33 -12.58
C ALA A 55 2.47 -13.39 -12.05
N PRO A 56 2.70 -14.03 -10.87
CA PRO A 56 1.78 -15.05 -10.35
C PRO A 56 0.37 -14.54 -10.03
N ILE A 57 0.19 -13.25 -9.70
CA ILE A 57 -1.11 -12.67 -9.33
C ILE A 57 -1.84 -12.03 -10.50
N LEU A 58 -1.13 -11.69 -11.58
CA LEU A 58 -1.73 -11.11 -12.79
C LEU A 58 -2.30 -12.16 -13.74
N GLY A 59 -1.97 -13.44 -13.49
CA GLY A 59 -2.23 -14.53 -14.42
C GLY A 59 -1.34 -14.37 -15.65
N THR A 60 -0.56 -15.39 -15.98
CA THR A 60 -0.12 -15.54 -17.37
C THR A 60 -1.37 -15.64 -18.23
N PRO A 61 -1.52 -14.86 -19.33
CA PRO A 61 -2.54 -15.15 -20.32
C PRO A 61 -2.40 -16.62 -20.70
N ALA A 62 -3.50 -17.38 -20.67
CA ALA A 62 -3.51 -18.72 -21.24
C ALA A 62 -3.08 -18.63 -22.72
N PRO A 63 -2.25 -19.57 -23.22
CA PRO A 63 -1.76 -19.54 -24.59
C PRO A 63 -2.86 -19.58 -25.65
#